data_AF-A0A8I1PLY4-F1
#
_entry.id   AF-A0A8I1PLY4-F1
#
_cell.length_a   1.000
_cell.length_b   1.000
_cell.length_c   1.000
_cell.angle_alpha   90.00
_cell.angle_beta   90.00
_cell.angle_gamma   90.00
#
_symmetry.space_group_name_H-M   'P 1'
#
loop_
_entity.id
_entity.type
_entity.pdbx_description
1 polymer ?
#
loop_
_entity_poly.entity_id
_entity_poly.type
_entity_poly.pdbx_seq_one_letter_code
_entity_poly.pdbx_strand_id
1 'polypeptide(L)'
;MKEIFILPALISSLVVMNAFADTDHGSHGHHHDSVADPSIGSPGDPDSVSRTIEITMVDNRFKPADITVKQGETIKFVLKNSGKKKHEMMIGTPEELDEHAKTMKKFPDMEHPNEPNMITIQPGKTGQLIWQFAEAGTVNFACPLPGHSKGMLGTINVEAK
;
A
#
# COMPACT_ATOMS: atom_id res chain seq x y z
N MET A 1 -2.98 38.12 -52.62
CA MET A 1 -3.05 39.59 -52.77
C MET A 1 -4.48 40.04 -52.59
N LYS A 2 -4.74 40.73 -51.47
CA LYS A 2 -5.65 41.89 -51.27
C LYS A 2 -6.17 41.85 -49.82
N GLU A 3 -5.40 42.55 -49.00
CA GLU A 3 -5.76 43.11 -47.69
C GLU A 3 -7.00 44.01 -47.82
N ILE A 4 -7.83 44.15 -46.77
CA ILE A 4 -7.86 45.32 -45.86
C ILE A 4 -9.13 45.37 -44.97
N PHE A 5 -8.87 45.47 -43.65
CA PHE A 5 -9.50 46.19 -42.53
C PHE A 5 -11.01 46.56 -42.51
N ILE A 6 -11.63 46.41 -41.32
CA ILE A 6 -12.17 47.50 -40.47
C ILE A 6 -12.67 46.94 -39.11
N LEU A 7 -12.15 47.45 -38.01
CA LEU A 7 -12.72 47.49 -36.64
C LEU A 7 -13.55 48.79 -36.52
N PRO A 8 -14.67 48.89 -35.77
CA PRO A 8 -14.58 48.96 -34.29
C PRO A 8 -15.86 48.53 -33.51
N ALA A 9 -15.76 48.40 -32.17
CA ALA A 9 -16.64 49.06 -31.18
C ALA A 9 -16.58 48.39 -29.79
N LEU A 10 -16.24 49.20 -28.79
CA LEU A 10 -16.42 48.91 -27.36
C LEU A 10 -17.90 48.76 -27.01
N ILE A 11 -18.23 47.79 -26.15
CA ILE A 11 -19.34 47.91 -25.20
C ILE A 11 -18.83 47.44 -23.83
N SER A 12 -18.79 48.38 -22.90
CA SER A 12 -18.62 48.15 -21.46
C SER A 12 -19.94 47.66 -20.89
N SER A 13 -19.92 46.57 -20.10
CA SER A 13 -21.00 46.31 -19.15
C SER A 13 -20.45 45.61 -17.90
N LEU A 14 -20.49 46.37 -16.82
CA LEU A 14 -20.44 45.94 -15.42
C LEU A 14 -21.64 45.00 -15.15
N VAL A 15 -21.55 44.08 -14.17
CA VAL A 15 -22.55 43.85 -13.09
C VAL A 15 -22.46 42.45 -12.42
N VAL A 16 -22.65 42.50 -11.10
CA VAL A 16 -22.82 41.53 -9.99
C VAL A 16 -21.80 40.43 -9.67
N MET A 17 -21.21 40.59 -8.49
CA MET A 17 -20.88 39.51 -7.55
C MET A 17 -22.13 38.72 -7.17
N ASN A 18 -22.07 37.40 -7.30
CA ASN A 18 -22.83 36.49 -6.44
C ASN A 18 -21.84 35.59 -5.73
N ALA A 19 -21.77 35.75 -4.41
CA ALA A 19 -21.26 34.74 -3.52
C ALA A 19 -22.30 33.61 -3.45
N PHE A 20 -21.87 32.39 -3.77
CA PHE A 20 -22.53 31.19 -3.30
C PHE A 20 -21.48 30.40 -2.54
N ALA A 21 -21.72 30.27 -1.24
CA ALA A 21 -21.07 29.31 -0.39
C ALA A 21 -21.49 27.93 -0.87
N ASP A 22 -20.53 27.12 -1.32
CA ASP A 22 -20.73 25.68 -1.36
C ASP A 22 -20.06 25.06 -0.15
N THR A 23 -20.86 24.30 0.58
CA THR A 23 -20.46 23.59 1.79
C THR A 23 -19.78 22.31 1.36
N ASP A 24 -18.45 22.31 1.27
CA ASP A 24 -17.76 21.03 1.12
C ASP A 24 -17.62 20.37 2.50
N HIS A 25 -18.36 19.28 2.64
CA HIS A 25 -18.38 18.42 3.79
C HIS A 25 -17.07 17.65 3.87
N GLY A 26 -16.35 17.84 4.98
CA GLY A 26 -15.61 16.78 5.67
C GLY A 26 -14.75 15.86 4.79
N SER A 27 -13.57 16.32 4.41
CA SER A 27 -12.44 15.41 4.17
C SER A 27 -11.63 15.27 5.45
N HIS A 28 -12.10 14.43 6.36
CA HIS A 28 -11.21 13.69 7.26
C HIS A 28 -10.75 12.43 6.54
N GLY A 29 -10.08 12.62 5.39
CA GLY A 29 -9.17 11.63 4.86
C GLY A 29 -7.99 11.56 5.81
N HIS A 30 -8.04 10.62 6.76
CA HIS A 30 -6.83 10.12 7.38
C HIS A 30 -6.06 9.33 6.32
N HIS A 31 -5.48 10.05 5.35
CA HIS A 31 -4.32 9.55 4.65
C HIS A 31 -3.26 9.43 5.75
N HIS A 32 -3.09 8.20 6.24
CA HIS A 32 -1.80 7.80 6.75
C HIS A 32 -0.86 7.92 5.54
N ASP A 33 -0.33 9.13 5.33
CA ASP A 33 0.99 9.27 4.73
C ASP A 33 1.92 8.57 5.72
N SER A 34 1.95 7.24 5.62
CA SER A 34 3.04 6.42 6.13
C SER A 34 4.26 7.07 5.50
N VAL A 35 4.97 7.86 6.29
CA VAL A 35 6.30 8.34 5.92
C VAL A 35 7.03 7.05 5.61
N ALA A 36 7.20 6.74 4.32
CA ALA A 36 7.70 5.45 3.89
C ALA A 36 9.07 5.31 4.54
N ASP A 37 9.14 4.49 5.58
CA ASP A 37 10.40 4.25 6.28
C ASP A 37 11.31 3.60 5.23
N PRO A 38 12.37 4.29 4.77
CA PRO A 38 13.19 3.78 3.69
C PRO A 38 13.84 2.44 4.09
N SER A 39 13.94 2.15 5.40
CA SER A 39 14.47 0.90 5.93
C SER A 39 13.57 -0.31 5.67
N ILE A 40 12.26 -0.11 5.46
CA ILE A 40 11.35 -1.22 5.10
C ILE A 40 11.24 -1.43 3.59
N GLY A 41 11.68 -0.47 2.77
CA GLY A 41 11.65 -0.52 1.31
C GLY A 41 10.50 0.29 0.69
N SER A 42 10.17 -0.02 -0.56
CA SER A 42 9.18 0.72 -1.34
C SER A 42 8.40 -0.18 -2.31
N PRO A 43 7.26 0.30 -2.86
CA PRO A 43 6.53 -0.44 -3.90
C PRO A 43 7.44 -0.68 -5.12
N GLY A 44 7.50 -1.92 -5.58
CA GLY A 44 8.40 -2.31 -6.67
C GLY A 44 7.76 -2.21 -8.05
N ASP A 45 8.58 -1.93 -9.05
CA ASP A 45 8.20 -1.94 -10.47
C ASP A 45 8.09 -3.39 -11.00
N PRO A 46 6.94 -3.81 -11.58
CA PRO A 46 6.75 -5.12 -12.18
C PRO A 46 7.77 -5.49 -13.26
N ASP A 47 8.30 -4.51 -14.00
CA ASP A 47 9.28 -4.73 -15.06
C ASP A 47 10.72 -4.86 -14.54
N SER A 48 10.92 -4.54 -13.25
CA SER A 48 12.21 -4.56 -12.56
C SER A 48 12.36 -5.71 -11.57
N VAL A 49 11.48 -6.72 -11.61
CA VAL A 49 11.50 -7.86 -10.67
C VAL A 49 12.78 -8.68 -10.81
N SER A 50 13.54 -8.75 -9.72
CA SER A 50 14.76 -9.56 -9.61
C SER A 50 14.45 -11.06 -9.50
N ARG A 51 13.45 -11.42 -8.69
CA ARG A 51 12.96 -12.80 -8.54
C ARG A 51 11.58 -12.86 -7.88
N THR A 52 10.95 -14.03 -8.01
CA THR A 52 9.68 -14.34 -7.34
C THR A 52 9.91 -15.18 -6.10
N ILE A 53 9.15 -14.90 -5.03
CA ILE A 53 9.10 -15.72 -3.81
C ILE A 53 7.64 -16.10 -3.56
N GLU A 54 7.37 -17.39 -3.48
CA GLU A 54 6.04 -17.89 -3.11
C GLU A 54 5.91 -17.97 -1.59
N ILE A 55 4.81 -17.43 -1.06
CA ILE A 55 4.44 -17.53 0.35
C ILE A 55 3.09 -18.24 0.44
N THR A 56 3.05 -19.36 1.15
CA THR A 56 1.80 -20.04 1.49
C THR A 56 1.29 -19.54 2.84
N MET A 57 0.04 -19.11 2.89
CA MET A 57 -0.69 -18.76 4.10
C MET A 57 -1.62 -19.92 4.44
N VAL A 58 -1.42 -20.54 5.61
CA VAL A 58 -2.27 -21.64 6.09
C VAL A 58 -2.39 -21.53 7.60
N ASP A 59 -3.62 -21.65 8.09
CA ASP A 59 -3.95 -21.30 9.48
C ASP A 59 -3.37 -19.92 9.83
N ASN A 60 -2.87 -19.69 11.04
CA ASN A 60 -2.25 -18.41 11.40
C ASN A 60 -0.72 -18.39 11.15
N ARG A 61 -0.25 -18.82 9.96
CA ARG A 61 1.18 -18.90 9.64
C ARG A 61 1.50 -18.55 8.19
N PHE A 62 2.69 -17.98 7.98
CA PHE A 62 3.34 -17.84 6.69
C PHE A 62 4.35 -18.99 6.48
N LYS A 63 4.49 -19.44 5.22
CA LYS A 63 5.53 -20.38 4.81
C LYS A 63 6.13 -19.96 3.46
N PRO A 64 7.41 -19.56 3.39
CA PRO A 64 8.33 -19.36 4.52
C PRO A 64 7.89 -18.18 5.42
N ALA A 65 8.31 -18.20 6.69
CA ALA A 65 8.19 -17.06 7.60
C ALA A 65 9.49 -16.24 7.66
N ASP A 66 10.63 -16.88 7.39
CA ASP A 66 11.94 -16.25 7.31
C ASP A 66 12.42 -16.23 5.86
N ILE A 67 12.71 -15.04 5.36
CA ILE A 67 13.11 -14.80 3.97
C ILE A 67 14.44 -14.06 3.97
N THR A 68 15.34 -14.43 3.06
CA THR A 68 16.57 -13.69 2.82
C THR A 68 16.52 -13.10 1.41
N VAL A 69 16.80 -11.81 1.32
CA VAL A 69 16.91 -11.03 0.08
C VAL A 69 18.19 -10.20 0.14
N LYS A 70 18.57 -9.59 -0.98
CA LYS A 70 19.72 -8.69 -1.07
C LYS A 70 19.29 -7.25 -1.22
N GLN A 71 20.11 -6.35 -0.70
CA GLN A 71 19.95 -4.93 -0.94
C GLN A 71 19.89 -4.63 -2.44
N GLY A 72 18.88 -3.86 -2.84
CA GLY A 72 18.55 -3.48 -4.21
C GLY A 72 17.65 -4.48 -4.95
N GLU A 73 17.28 -5.62 -4.37
CA GLU A 73 16.36 -6.55 -5.02
C GLU A 73 14.92 -6.01 -5.03
N THR A 74 14.25 -6.21 -6.16
CA THR A 74 12.79 -6.10 -6.28
C THR A 74 12.20 -7.49 -6.30
N ILE A 75 11.42 -7.83 -5.28
CA ILE A 75 10.83 -9.15 -5.10
C ILE A 75 9.36 -9.10 -5.46
N LYS A 76 8.93 -10.05 -6.29
CA LYS A 76 7.52 -10.36 -6.47
C LYS A 76 7.12 -11.45 -5.49
N PHE A 77 6.37 -11.10 -4.45
CA PHE A 77 5.74 -12.06 -3.58
C PHE A 77 4.48 -12.60 -4.24
N VAL A 78 4.37 -13.93 -4.36
CA VAL A 78 3.14 -14.62 -4.78
C VAL A 78 2.56 -15.29 -3.55
N LEU A 79 1.47 -14.73 -3.03
CA LEU A 79 0.85 -15.21 -1.80
C LEU A 79 -0.29 -16.16 -2.14
N LYS A 80 -0.27 -17.38 -1.61
CA LYS A 80 -1.33 -18.37 -1.76
C LYS A 80 -1.98 -18.65 -0.41
N ASN A 81 -3.24 -18.29 -0.27
CA ASN A 81 -4.01 -18.66 0.90
C ASN A 81 -4.61 -20.06 0.71
N SER A 82 -3.99 -21.05 1.35
CA SER A 82 -4.47 -22.44 1.37
C SER A 82 -5.26 -22.77 2.65
N GLY A 83 -5.48 -21.78 3.51
CA GLY A 83 -6.28 -21.89 4.73
C GLY A 83 -7.76 -21.64 4.52
N LYS A 84 -8.51 -21.64 5.63
CA LYS A 84 -9.97 -21.40 5.65
C LYS A 84 -10.35 -19.97 6.03
N LYS A 85 -9.39 -19.16 6.49
CA LYS A 85 -9.62 -17.79 6.94
C LYS A 85 -9.07 -16.80 5.92
N LYS A 86 -9.66 -15.60 5.85
CA LYS A 86 -9.03 -14.48 5.14
C LYS A 86 -7.71 -14.14 5.83
N HIS A 87 -6.68 -13.83 5.06
CA HIS A 87 -5.40 -13.40 5.60
C HIS A 87 -4.94 -12.14 4.92
N GLU A 88 -4.08 -11.43 5.60
CA GLU A 88 -3.41 -10.24 5.10
C GLU A 88 -1.91 -10.40 5.30
N MET A 89 -1.13 -9.83 4.40
CA MET A 89 0.29 -9.62 4.61
C MET A 89 0.54 -8.13 4.47
N MET A 90 1.00 -7.50 5.54
CA MET A 90 1.50 -6.12 5.56
C MET A 90 2.99 -6.16 5.84
N ILE A 91 3.79 -5.46 5.04
CA ILE A 91 5.22 -5.21 5.26
C ILE A 91 5.35 -3.89 6.02
N GLY A 92 6.05 -3.88 7.15
CA GLY A 92 6.16 -2.67 7.97
C GLY A 92 7.06 -2.84 9.18
N THR A 93 7.27 -1.73 9.89
CA THR A 93 7.90 -1.72 11.20
C THR A 93 7.00 -2.38 12.24
N PRO A 94 7.53 -2.87 13.37
CA PRO A 94 6.71 -3.41 14.45
C PRO A 94 5.65 -2.43 14.98
N GLU A 95 5.95 -1.13 14.94
CA GLU A 95 5.02 -0.07 15.35
C GLU A 95 3.85 0.05 14.37
N GLU A 96 4.12 0.19 13.07
CA GLU A 96 3.08 0.26 12.02
C GLU A 96 2.17 -0.98 12.04
N LEU A 97 2.75 -2.17 12.22
CA LEU A 97 1.99 -3.42 12.29
C LEU A 97 1.07 -3.47 13.52
N ASP A 98 1.52 -2.97 14.68
CA ASP A 98 0.71 -2.91 15.90
C ASP A 98 -0.38 -1.84 15.82
N GLU A 99 -0.08 -0.67 15.25
CA GLU A 99 -1.07 0.37 14.97
C GLU A 99 -2.17 -0.11 14.03
N HIS A 100 -1.78 -0.78 12.94
CA HIS A 100 -2.74 -1.37 12.02
C HIS A 100 -3.60 -2.43 12.73
N ALA A 101 -3.00 -3.30 13.54
CA ALA A 101 -3.75 -4.31 14.31
C ALA A 101 -4.76 -3.68 15.30
N LYS A 102 -4.40 -2.55 15.93
CA LYS A 102 -5.31 -1.78 16.80
C LYS A 102 -6.47 -1.18 16.00
N THR A 103 -6.21 -0.66 14.81
CA THR A 103 -7.24 -0.12 13.91
C THR A 103 -8.20 -1.21 13.48
N MET A 104 -7.70 -2.36 13.03
CA MET A 104 -8.54 -3.50 12.64
C MET A 104 -9.34 -4.09 13.79
N LYS A 105 -8.85 -3.99 15.03
CA LYS A 105 -9.64 -4.37 16.21
C LYS A 105 -10.84 -3.45 16.43
N LYS A 106 -10.73 -2.16 16.11
CA LYS A 106 -11.83 -1.19 16.21
C LYS A 106 -12.79 -1.32 15.04
N PHE A 107 -12.27 -1.63 13.85
CA PHE A 107 -13.02 -1.69 12.59
C PHE A 107 -12.73 -3.00 11.83
N PRO A 108 -13.28 -4.15 12.29
CA PRO A 108 -12.91 -5.48 11.77
C PRO A 108 -13.34 -5.77 10.33
N ASP A 109 -14.28 -4.98 9.82
CA ASP A 109 -14.83 -5.09 8.47
C ASP A 109 -14.25 -4.03 7.51
N MET A 110 -13.27 -3.24 7.96
CA MET A 110 -12.54 -2.29 7.10
C MET A 110 -11.77 -3.07 6.02
N GLU A 111 -11.83 -2.58 4.79
CA GLU A 111 -11.02 -3.07 3.67
C GLU A 111 -9.99 -2.02 3.26
N HIS A 112 -8.84 -2.49 2.80
CA HIS A 112 -7.70 -1.66 2.40
C HIS A 112 -7.28 -1.96 0.95
N PRO A 113 -8.08 -1.57 -0.04
CA PRO A 113 -7.85 -1.99 -1.42
C PRO A 113 -6.60 -1.38 -2.09
N ASN A 114 -5.95 -0.38 -1.50
CA ASN A 114 -4.90 0.40 -2.16
C ASN A 114 -3.65 0.67 -1.32
N GLU A 115 -3.42 -0.11 -0.25
CA GLU A 115 -2.20 0.02 0.55
C GLU A 115 -1.04 -0.72 -0.14
N PRO A 116 0.03 -0.03 -0.54
CA PRO A 116 0.99 -0.62 -1.46
C PRO A 116 1.93 -1.64 -0.79
N ASN A 117 2.10 -1.55 0.52
CA ASN A 117 2.84 -2.49 1.37
C ASN A 117 1.95 -3.62 1.92
N MET A 118 0.71 -3.76 1.45
CA MET A 118 -0.25 -4.68 2.03
C MET A 118 -1.11 -5.38 0.98
N ILE A 119 -1.51 -6.62 1.29
CA ILE A 119 -2.45 -7.37 0.46
C ILE A 119 -3.30 -8.32 1.28
N THR A 120 -4.62 -8.26 1.08
CA THR A 120 -5.58 -9.22 1.63
C THR A 120 -5.86 -10.35 0.64
N ILE A 121 -5.74 -11.60 1.08
CA ILE A 121 -5.96 -12.81 0.28
C ILE A 121 -7.10 -13.65 0.87
N GLN A 122 -8.17 -13.82 0.09
CA GLN A 122 -9.30 -14.66 0.46
C GLN A 122 -8.96 -16.17 0.46
N PRO A 123 -9.68 -17.01 1.21
CA PRO A 123 -9.48 -18.46 1.21
C PRO A 123 -9.45 -19.07 -0.20
N GLY A 124 -8.44 -19.89 -0.48
CA GLY A 124 -8.25 -20.55 -1.77
C GLY A 124 -7.81 -19.63 -2.91
N LYS A 125 -7.48 -18.37 -2.63
CA LYS A 125 -7.03 -17.40 -3.64
C LYS A 125 -5.52 -17.18 -3.59
N THR A 126 -5.03 -16.55 -4.66
CA THR A 126 -3.65 -16.13 -4.83
C THR A 126 -3.62 -14.64 -5.17
N GLY A 127 -2.65 -13.92 -4.62
CA GLY A 127 -2.40 -12.52 -4.92
C GLY A 127 -0.91 -12.23 -5.05
N GLN A 128 -0.57 -11.01 -5.46
CA GLN A 128 0.79 -10.60 -5.74
C GLN A 128 1.09 -9.25 -5.10
N LEU A 129 2.24 -9.15 -4.45
CA LEU A 129 2.77 -7.90 -3.89
C LEU A 129 4.21 -7.75 -4.38
N ILE A 130 4.55 -6.60 -4.96
CA ILE A 130 5.88 -6.34 -5.51
C ILE A 130 6.54 -5.27 -4.65
N TRP A 131 7.72 -5.58 -4.11
CA TRP A 131 8.40 -4.73 -3.15
C TRP A 131 9.89 -4.65 -3.44
N GLN A 132 10.46 -3.46 -3.31
CA GLN A 132 11.88 -3.18 -3.50
C GLN A 132 12.55 -2.94 -2.15
N PHE A 133 13.68 -3.61 -1.91
CA PHE A 133 14.45 -3.49 -0.66
C PHE A 133 15.68 -2.62 -0.89
N ALA A 134 15.60 -1.33 -0.57
CA ALA A 134 16.70 -0.38 -0.84
C ALA A 134 17.83 -0.42 0.20
N GLU A 135 17.53 -0.76 1.44
CA GLU A 135 18.48 -0.75 2.56
C GLU A 135 18.67 -2.16 3.15
N ALA A 136 19.89 -2.45 3.61
CA ALA A 136 20.18 -3.67 4.35
C ALA A 136 19.63 -3.59 5.78
N GLY A 137 19.18 -4.72 6.33
CA GLY A 137 18.57 -4.74 7.65
C GLY A 137 17.51 -5.83 7.80
N THR A 138 16.65 -5.66 8.80
CA THR A 138 15.56 -6.58 9.10
C THR A 138 14.24 -5.88 8.90
N VAL A 139 13.44 -6.38 7.96
CA VAL A 139 12.08 -5.91 7.67
C VAL A 139 11.09 -6.94 8.18
N ASN A 140 9.97 -6.50 8.76
CA ASN A 140 8.94 -7.40 9.26
C ASN A 140 7.74 -7.44 8.33
N PHE A 141 7.04 -8.56 8.36
CA PHE A 141 5.70 -8.65 7.80
C PHE A 141 4.78 -9.44 8.72
N ALA A 142 3.49 -9.11 8.71
CA ALA A 142 2.51 -9.76 9.57
C ALA A 142 1.13 -9.85 8.92
N CYS A 143 0.26 -10.68 9.52
CA CYS A 143 -1.18 -10.62 9.32
C CYS A 143 -1.80 -9.86 10.51
N PRO A 144 -2.12 -8.56 10.38
CA PRO A 144 -2.59 -7.74 11.50
C PRO A 144 -4.10 -7.90 11.79
N LEU A 145 -4.78 -8.83 11.12
CA LEU A 145 -6.18 -9.14 11.39
C LEU A 145 -6.43 -9.60 12.84
N PRO A 146 -7.55 -9.20 13.47
CA PRO A 146 -7.88 -9.57 14.84
C PRO A 146 -7.87 -11.09 15.05
N GLY A 147 -7.09 -11.55 16.03
CA GLY A 147 -6.96 -12.97 16.37
C GLY A 147 -6.00 -13.77 15.50
N HIS A 148 -5.36 -13.16 14.49
CA HIS A 148 -4.38 -13.82 13.61
C HIS A 148 -2.93 -13.45 13.98
N SER A 149 -2.70 -12.22 14.46
CA SER A 149 -1.37 -11.62 14.64
C SER A 149 -0.43 -12.33 15.62
N LYS A 150 -0.92 -12.94 16.71
CA LYS A 150 -0.07 -13.51 17.79
C LYS A 150 0.88 -14.65 17.37
N GLY A 151 0.82 -15.12 16.14
CA GLY A 151 1.79 -16.08 15.59
C GLY A 151 1.95 -16.03 14.08
N MET A 152 1.29 -15.08 13.41
CA MET A 152 1.37 -14.91 11.96
C MET A 152 2.27 -13.73 11.63
N LEU A 153 3.55 -13.94 11.93
CA LEU A 153 4.64 -13.00 11.74
C LEU A 153 5.66 -13.64 10.79
N GLY A 154 6.41 -12.79 10.11
CA GLY A 154 7.57 -13.20 9.35
C GLY A 154 8.59 -12.07 9.26
N THR A 155 9.78 -12.44 8.83
CA THR A 155 10.95 -11.58 8.79
C THR A 155 11.64 -11.71 7.44
N ILE A 156 12.05 -10.57 6.89
CA ILE A 156 12.87 -10.46 5.69
C ILE A 156 14.22 -9.90 6.13
N ASN A 157 15.26 -10.72 6.00
CA ASN A 157 16.64 -10.33 6.22
C ASN A 157 17.21 -9.81 4.90
N VAL A 158 17.47 -8.50 4.82
CA VAL A 158 18.07 -7.86 3.67
C VAL A 158 19.59 -7.82 3.87
N GLU A 159 20.30 -8.67 3.13
CA GLU A 159 21.76 -8.74 3.16
C GLU A 159 22.35 -7.54 2.43
N ALA A 160 23.37 -6.91 3.04
CA ALA A 160 24.16 -5.88 2.39
C ALA A 160 24.86 -6.43 1.14
N LYS A 161 24.95 -5.60 0.11
CA LYS A 161 25.60 -5.94 -1.17
C LYS A 161 27.11 -5.75 -1.10
#